data_AF-A0A2D6MG51-F1
#
_entry.id   AF-A0A2D6MG51-F1
#
_cell.length_a   1.000
_cell.length_b   1.000
_cell.length_c   1.000
_cell.angle_alpha   90.00
_cell.angle_beta   90.00
_cell.angle_gamma   90.00
#
_symmetry.space_group_name_H-M   'P 1'
#
loop_
_entity.id
_entity.type
_entity.pdbx_description
1 polymer ?
#
loop_
_entity_poly.entity_id
_entity_poly.type
_entity_poly.pdbx_seq_one_letter_code
_entity_poly.pdbx_strand_id
1 'polypeptide(L)'
;MKERFESFHELNPHVYDALRELALRARGAGRKQYGIASLFEVLRWSYLMQTQGDEFKLNNDYRAHYARLLMKQEPALEGFFETREKQ
;
A
#
# COMPACT_ATOMS: atom_id res chain seq x y z
N MET A 1 15.13 -4.80 -8.51
CA MET A 1 14.05 -4.49 -7.53
C MET A 1 12.75 -4.05 -8.20
N LYS A 2 12.76 -3.18 -9.23
CA LYS A 2 11.54 -2.79 -9.97
C LYS A 2 10.80 -3.95 -10.64
N GLU A 3 11.51 -4.82 -11.36
CA GLU A 3 10.90 -5.95 -12.08
C GLU A 3 10.13 -6.89 -11.13
N ARG A 4 10.69 -7.18 -9.94
CA ARG A 4 10.02 -8.00 -8.92
C ARG A 4 8.78 -7.34 -8.30
N PHE A 5 8.72 -6.02 -8.31
CA PHE A 5 7.55 -5.28 -7.84
C PHE A 5 6.48 -5.24 -8.93
N GLU A 6 6.86 -4.97 -10.18
CA GLU A 6 5.94 -4.91 -11.32
C GLU A 6 5.26 -6.27 -11.52
N SER A 7 6.01 -7.37 -11.58
CA SER A 7 5.42 -8.71 -11.69
C SER A 7 4.50 -9.04 -10.50
N PHE A 8 4.88 -8.64 -9.27
CA PHE A 8 4.02 -8.85 -8.11
C PHE A 8 2.73 -8.02 -8.19
N HIS A 9 2.82 -6.77 -8.63
CA HIS A 9 1.69 -5.86 -8.79
C HIS A 9 0.73 -6.35 -9.88
N GLU A 10 1.26 -6.82 -11.01
CA GLU A 10 0.48 -7.39 -12.11
C GLU A 10 -0.24 -8.67 -11.71
N LEU A 11 0.40 -9.53 -10.91
CA LEU A 11 -0.22 -10.75 -10.38
C LEU A 11 -1.22 -10.48 -9.25
N ASN A 12 -1.11 -9.33 -8.56
CA ASN A 12 -1.92 -9.00 -7.40
C ASN A 12 -2.51 -7.58 -7.48
N PRO A 13 -3.32 -7.26 -8.51
CA PRO A 13 -3.89 -5.91 -8.68
C PRO A 13 -4.76 -5.49 -7.49
N HIS A 14 -5.45 -6.46 -6.87
CA HIS A 14 -6.29 -6.27 -5.68
C HIS A 14 -5.54 -5.62 -4.49
N VAL A 15 -4.22 -5.79 -4.38
CA VAL A 15 -3.40 -5.17 -3.33
C VAL A 15 -3.40 -3.67 -3.50
N TYR A 16 -3.21 -3.22 -4.74
CA TYR A 16 -3.21 -1.80 -5.06
C TYR A 16 -4.56 -1.18 -4.76
N ASP A 17 -5.64 -1.81 -5.22
CA ASP A 17 -7.00 -1.32 -5.03
C ASP A 17 -7.35 -1.20 -3.54
N ALA A 18 -7.04 -2.21 -2.75
CA ALA A 18 -7.28 -2.18 -1.31
C ALA A 18 -6.46 -1.09 -0.60
N LEU A 19 -5.19 -0.90 -0.98
CA LEU A 19 -4.36 0.19 -0.43
C LEU A 19 -4.90 1.56 -0.83
N ARG A 20 -5.34 1.71 -2.08
CA ARG A 20 -5.94 2.94 -2.62
C ARG A 20 -7.20 3.31 -1.85
N GLU A 21 -8.11 2.37 -1.64
CA GLU A 21 -9.35 2.60 -0.87
C GLU A 21 -9.05 3.03 0.56
N LEU A 22 -8.14 2.32 1.24
CA LEU A 22 -7.77 2.66 2.61
C LEU A 22 -7.12 4.05 2.69
N ALA A 23 -6.25 4.39 1.73
CA ALA A 23 -5.59 5.68 1.66
C ALA A 23 -6.57 6.84 1.41
N LEU A 24 -7.47 6.69 0.44
CA LEU A 24 -8.51 7.67 0.14
C LEU A 24 -9.47 7.84 1.32
N ARG A 25 -9.82 6.75 1.99
CA ARG A 25 -10.64 6.81 3.22
C ARG A 25 -9.92 7.57 4.34
N ALA A 26 -8.64 7.30 4.56
CA ALA A 26 -7.86 8.02 5.55
C ALA A 26 -7.73 9.52 5.22
N ARG A 27 -7.53 9.85 3.93
CA ARG A 27 -7.51 11.24 3.44
C ARG A 27 -8.86 11.93 3.64
N GLY A 28 -9.96 11.26 3.29
CA GLY A 28 -11.33 11.75 3.48
C GLY A 28 -11.71 11.94 4.96
N ALA A 29 -11.10 11.15 5.87
CA ALA A 29 -11.23 11.33 7.31
C ALA A 29 -10.40 12.51 7.87
N GLY A 30 -9.78 13.32 7.01
CA GLY A 30 -9.02 14.51 7.41
C GLY A 30 -7.56 14.26 7.78
N ARG A 31 -7.02 13.06 7.53
CA ARG A 31 -5.58 12.80 7.74
C ARG A 31 -4.79 13.55 6.68
N LYS A 32 -3.79 14.34 7.12
CA LYS A 32 -2.91 15.10 6.22
C LYS A 32 -1.77 14.25 5.68
N GLN A 33 -1.26 13.35 6.52
CA GLN A 33 -0.18 12.40 6.21
C GLN A 33 -0.46 11.06 6.89
N TYR A 34 0.05 9.97 6.31
CA TYR A 34 -0.10 8.63 6.85
C TYR A 34 1.05 7.69 6.44
N GLY A 35 1.35 6.70 7.28
CA GLY A 35 2.38 5.71 6.98
C GLY A 35 1.85 4.59 6.08
N ILE A 36 2.53 4.32 4.96
CA ILE A 36 2.19 3.18 4.09
C ILE A 36 2.32 1.83 4.83
N ALA A 37 3.20 1.76 5.83
CA ALA A 37 3.34 0.60 6.71
C ALA A 37 2.03 0.24 7.43
N SER A 38 1.32 1.24 7.94
CA SER A 38 0.05 1.05 8.64
C SER A 38 -1.04 0.53 7.70
N LEU A 39 -1.10 1.02 6.45
CA LEU A 39 -2.03 0.47 5.47
C LEU A 39 -1.73 -0.99 5.13
N PHE A 40 -0.45 -1.34 5.04
CA PHE A 40 -0.01 -2.74 4.83
C PHE A 40 -0.38 -3.65 5.99
N GLU A 41 -0.35 -3.16 7.22
CA GLU A 41 -0.77 -3.91 8.40
C GLU A 41 -2.27 -4.17 8.39
N VAL A 42 -3.07 -3.14 8.07
CA VAL A 42 -4.53 -3.29 7.90
C VAL A 42 -4.85 -4.27 6.78
N LEU A 43 -4.15 -4.18 5.64
CA LEU A 43 -4.31 -5.11 4.53
C LEU A 43 -3.97 -6.54 4.96
N ARG A 44 -2.83 -6.75 5.63
CA ARG A 44 -2.42 -8.07 6.12
C ARG A 44 -3.44 -8.66 7.09
N TRP A 45 -3.99 -7.85 7.99
CA TRP A 45 -5.06 -8.28 8.90
C TRP A 45 -6.32 -8.68 8.13
N SER A 46 -6.74 -7.86 7.16
CA SER A 46 -7.92 -8.13 6.32
C SER A 46 -7.77 -9.45 5.55
N TYR A 47 -6.59 -9.70 4.97
CA TYR A 47 -6.28 -10.94 4.28
C TYR A 47 -6.27 -12.14 5.23
N LEU A 48 -5.61 -12.03 6.39
CA LEU A 48 -5.58 -13.08 7.40
C LEU A 48 -7.00 -13.52 7.82
N MET A 49 -7.94 -12.57 7.91
CA MET A 49 -9.33 -12.87 8.25
C MET A 49 -10.12 -13.48 7.08
N GLN A 50 -9.72 -13.23 5.83
CA GLN A 50 -10.43 -13.70 4.62
C GLN A 50 -9.89 -15.03 4.08
N THR A 51 -8.62 -15.34 4.28
CA THR A 51 -7.97 -16.55 3.74
C THR A 51 -7.51 -17.50 4.84
N GLN A 52 -8.14 -18.67 4.93
CA GLN A 52 -7.63 -19.81 5.69
C GLN A 52 -6.63 -20.59 4.83
N GLY A 53 -5.38 -20.12 4.67
CA GLY A 53 -4.31 -21.02 4.21
C GLY A 53 -3.26 -20.49 3.23
N ASP A 54 -3.46 -19.36 2.56
CA ASP A 54 -2.42 -18.77 1.72
C ASP A 54 -1.67 -17.67 2.45
N GLU A 55 -0.42 -17.96 2.82
CA GLU A 55 0.48 -17.02 3.49
C GLU A 55 0.89 -15.92 2.51
N PHE A 56 0.03 -14.92 2.33
CA PHE A 56 0.31 -13.77 1.48
C PHE A 56 1.49 -12.96 2.03
N LYS A 57 2.68 -13.23 1.49
CA LYS A 57 3.93 -12.59 1.96
C LYS A 57 4.10 -11.20 1.36
N LEU A 58 3.37 -10.22 1.91
CA LEU A 58 3.63 -8.79 1.66
C LEU A 58 5.05 -8.43 2.10
N ASN A 59 5.96 -8.35 1.13
CA ASN A 59 7.32 -7.91 1.37
C ASN A 59 7.34 -6.41 1.73
N ASN A 60 8.08 -6.07 2.79
CA ASN A 60 8.28 -4.71 3.25
C ASN A 60 8.94 -3.82 2.19
N ASP A 61 9.75 -4.42 1.31
CA ASP A 61 10.42 -3.70 0.21
C ASP A 61 9.41 -3.03 -0.74
N TYR A 62 8.21 -3.62 -0.89
CA TYR A 62 7.18 -3.09 -1.79
C TYR A 62 6.43 -1.89 -1.21
N ARG A 63 6.49 -1.64 0.10
CA ARG A 63 5.80 -0.53 0.76
C ARG A 63 6.16 0.81 0.12
N ALA A 64 7.45 1.07 -0.06
CA ALA A 64 7.91 2.31 -0.67
C ALA A 64 7.50 2.44 -2.14
N HIS A 65 7.42 1.32 -2.87
CA HIS A 65 6.95 1.31 -4.26
C HIS A 65 5.46 1.63 -4.34
N TYR A 66 4.63 0.99 -3.53
CA TYR A 66 3.19 1.27 -3.45
C TYR A 66 2.89 2.70 -3.00
N ALA A 67 3.62 3.23 -2.00
CA ALA A 67 3.48 4.62 -1.59
C ALA A 67 3.69 5.58 -2.77
N ARG A 68 4.81 5.44 -3.49
CA ARG A 68 5.11 6.28 -4.67
C ARG A 68 4.09 6.08 -5.79
N LEU A 69 3.65 4.84 -6.03
CA LEU A 69 2.68 4.54 -7.08
C LEU A 69 1.31 5.17 -6.78
N LEU A 70 0.85 5.09 -5.53
CA LEU A 70 -0.40 5.71 -5.08
C LEU A 70 -0.34 7.23 -5.20
N MET A 71 0.74 7.88 -4.74
CA MET A 71 0.89 9.35 -4.90
C MET A 71 0.96 9.78 -6.36
N LYS A 72 1.50 8.92 -7.24
CA LYS A 72 1.61 9.19 -8.67
C LYS A 72 0.28 9.03 -9.41
N GLN A 73 -0.51 8.01 -9.07
CA GLN A 73 -1.77 7.71 -9.76
C GLN A 73 -2.97 8.46 -9.18
N GLU A 74 -2.93 8.83 -7.91
CA GLU A 74 -4.03 9.49 -7.21
C GLU A 74 -3.60 10.90 -6.77
N PRO A 75 -3.99 11.97 -7.49
CA PRO A 75 -3.65 13.35 -7.12
C PRO A 75 -4.09 13.72 -5.71
N ALA A 76 -5.19 13.14 -5.21
CA ALA A 76 -5.68 13.35 -3.85
C ALA A 76 -4.70 12.85 -2.76
N LEU A 77 -3.81 11.92 -3.12
CA LEU A 77 -2.81 11.33 -2.25
C LEU A 77 -1.41 11.93 -2.46
N GLU A 78 -1.25 12.95 -3.30
CA GLU A 78 0.04 13.62 -3.47
C GLU A 78 0.57 14.14 -2.12
N GLY A 79 1.80 13.73 -1.77
CA GLY A 79 2.41 14.05 -0.47
C GLY A 79 1.74 13.41 0.74
N PHE A 80 0.83 12.44 0.56
CA PHE A 80 0.10 11.81 1.65
C PHE A 80 0.94 10.80 2.44
N PHE A 81 1.90 10.13 1.79
CA PHE A 81 2.71 9.11 2.43
C PHE A 81 4.06 9.67 2.89
N GLU A 82 4.41 9.40 4.15
CA GLU A 82 5.77 9.64 4.64
C GLU A 82 6.71 8.55 4.10
N THR A 83 7.36 8.84 2.97
CA THR A 83 8.50 8.04 2.52
C THR A 83 9.73 8.53 3.27
N ARG A 84 10.03 7.93 4.43
CA ARG A 84 11.36 8.12 5.05
C ARG A 84 12.42 7.60 4.09
N GLU A 85 13.11 8.50 3.39
CA GLU A 85 14.47 8.22 2.94
C GLU A 85 15.27 8.03 4.21
N LYS A 86 15.61 6.77 4.54
CA LYS A 86 16.61 6.51 5.57
C LYS A 86 17.90 7.19 5.09
N GLN A 87 18.31 8.24 5.81
CA GLN A 87 19.68 8.74 5.78
C GLN A 87 20.61 7.71 6.41
#